data_AF-A0A7K6VSG0-F1
#
_entry.id   AF-A0A7K6VSG0-F1
#
_cell.length_a   1.000
_cell.length_b   1.000
_cell.length_c   1.000
_cell.angle_alpha   90.00
_cell.angle_beta   90.00
_cell.angle_gamma   90.00
#
_symmetry.space_group_name_H-M   'P 1'
#
loop_
_entity.id
_entity.type
_entity.pdbx_description
1 polymer ?
#
loop_
_entity_poly.entity_id
_entity_poly.type
_entity_poly.pdbx_seq_one_letter_code
_entity_poly.pdbx_strand_id
1 'polypeptide(L)'
;FRTNMHERVNRTERQFKSLPANQQSLLPQFLPHLDKIRKCIDHNQEILQTIVNDCVHMFENKEYGEDGTGKITPASTFDMDKLKSTLKQFVRDWSEEGKSERDSCYQPIIHEIVKNFPKERWDFSKVNILVPGAGLGRLAWEIAMLGYACQGNEWSLFMLFSSNFVLNRCSQINSCKLYPWIHQFSNNRRSADQIRPIYFPDVDPHSLPSGSNFSMTAGDFQEIYSECS
;
A
#
# COMPACT_ATOMS: atom_id res chain seq x y z
N PHE A 1 10.49 -5.79 8.54
CA PHE A 1 9.81 -4.61 9.12
C PHE A 1 9.86 -4.59 10.65
N ARG A 2 9.37 -5.66 11.30
CA ARG A 2 9.29 -5.81 12.77
C ARG A 2 10.58 -5.40 13.48
N THR A 3 11.71 -6.01 13.15
CA THR A 3 13.01 -5.75 13.83
C THR A 3 13.36 -4.26 13.89
N ASN A 4 13.33 -3.56 12.75
CA ASN A 4 13.67 -2.13 12.68
C ASN A 4 12.70 -1.27 13.51
N MET A 5 11.40 -1.58 13.44
CA MET A 5 10.38 -0.83 14.18
C MET A 5 10.44 -1.09 15.70
N HIS A 6 10.69 -2.34 16.13
CA HIS A 6 10.90 -2.65 17.55
C HIS A 6 12.16 -1.98 18.09
N GLU A 7 13.25 -1.92 17.31
CA GLU A 7 14.46 -1.21 17.71
C GLU A 7 14.20 0.28 17.95
N ARG A 8 13.42 0.93 17.07
CA ARG A 8 12.99 2.32 17.24
C ARG A 8 12.22 2.54 18.55
N VAL A 9 11.31 1.62 18.91
CA VAL A 9 10.53 1.67 20.16
C VAL A 9 11.43 1.38 21.36
N ASN A 10 12.33 0.40 21.28
CA ASN A 10 13.31 0.10 22.33
C ASN A 10 14.21 1.30 22.63
N ARG A 11 14.61 2.05 21.60
CA ARG A 11 15.37 3.30 21.78
C ARG A 11 14.53 4.36 22.53
N THR A 12 13.26 4.54 22.17
CA THR A 12 12.34 5.45 22.88
C THR A 12 12.18 5.05 24.34
N GLU A 13 11.98 3.75 24.61
CA GLU A 13 11.79 3.23 25.95
C GLU A 13 13.03 3.45 26.82
N ARG A 14 14.23 3.16 26.29
CA ARG A 14 15.50 3.42 26.98
C ARG A 14 15.67 4.89 27.33
N GLN A 15 15.34 5.79 26.40
CA GLN A 15 15.41 7.23 26.63
C GLN A 15 14.42 7.66 27.73
N PHE A 16 13.19 7.18 27.71
CA PHE A 16 12.20 7.49 28.75
C PHE A 16 12.63 6.99 30.13
N LYS A 17 13.13 5.75 30.22
CA LYS A 17 13.62 5.16 31.48
C LYS A 17 14.85 5.88 32.05
N SER A 18 15.58 6.62 31.22
CA SER A 18 16.72 7.44 31.65
C SER A 18 16.33 8.79 32.28
N LEU A 19 15.06 9.21 32.17
CA LEU A 19 14.57 10.44 32.79
C LEU A 19 14.49 10.30 34.31
N PRO A 20 14.58 11.40 35.09
CA PRO A 20 14.31 11.38 36.52
C PRO A 20 12.95 10.78 36.87
N ALA A 21 12.86 10.05 38.00
CA ALA A 21 11.64 9.31 38.39
C ALA A 21 10.40 10.23 38.53
N ASN A 22 10.61 11.47 38.98
CA ASN A 22 9.54 12.47 39.10
C ASN A 22 8.99 12.95 37.74
N GLN A 23 9.77 12.88 36.66
CA GLN A 23 9.28 13.17 35.31
C GLN A 23 8.56 11.97 34.71
N GLN A 24 9.06 10.75 34.96
CA GLN A 24 8.40 9.53 34.52
C GLN A 24 7.00 9.38 35.14
N SER A 25 6.84 9.75 36.42
CA SER A 25 5.54 9.68 37.12
C SER A 25 4.49 10.65 36.56
N LEU A 26 4.89 11.70 35.83
CA LEU A 26 3.95 12.60 35.14
C LEU A 26 3.32 11.95 33.90
N LEU A 27 3.94 10.89 33.37
CA LEU A 27 3.52 10.21 32.14
C LEU A 27 3.29 8.71 32.38
N PRO A 28 2.39 8.32 33.31
CA PRO A 28 2.21 6.91 33.70
C PRO A 28 1.73 6.02 32.54
N GLN A 29 1.13 6.61 31.52
CA GLN A 29 0.61 5.91 30.33
C GLN A 29 1.64 5.78 29.19
N PHE A 30 2.86 6.31 29.35
CA PHE A 30 3.85 6.31 28.27
C PHE A 30 4.32 4.90 27.92
N LEU A 31 4.76 4.11 28.90
CA LEU A 31 5.20 2.72 28.67
C LEU A 31 4.05 1.82 28.16
N PRO A 32 2.84 1.84 28.76
CA PRO A 32 1.69 1.14 28.19
C PRO A 32 1.36 1.54 26.74
N HIS A 33 1.57 2.80 26.35
CA HIS A 33 1.39 3.25 24.97
C HIS A 33 2.46 2.66 24.03
N LEU A 34 3.72 2.57 24.46
CA LEU A 34 4.75 1.88 23.68
C LEU A 34 4.42 0.40 23.45
N ASP A 35 3.82 -0.29 24.43
CA ASP A 35 3.37 -1.67 24.26
C ASP A 35 2.24 -1.81 23.22
N LYS A 36 1.33 -0.82 23.16
CA LYS A 36 0.32 -0.76 22.10
C LYS A 36 0.96 -0.57 20.73
N ILE A 37 1.97 0.30 20.62
CA ILE A 37 2.73 0.48 19.37
C ILE A 37 3.38 -0.85 18.94
N ARG A 38 3.97 -1.62 19.88
CA ARG A 38 4.55 -2.95 19.58
C ARG A 38 3.52 -3.90 18.97
N LYS A 39 2.32 -3.99 19.56
CA LYS A 39 1.22 -4.80 19.00
C LYS A 39 0.83 -4.36 17.58
N CYS A 40 0.81 -3.05 17.32
CA CYS A 40 0.56 -2.53 15.97
C CYS A 40 1.70 -2.87 14.98
N ILE A 41 2.95 -2.86 15.44
CA ILE A 41 4.12 -3.28 14.63
C ILE A 41 3.99 -4.75 14.26
N ASP A 42 3.64 -5.60 15.22
CA ASP A 42 3.49 -7.04 15.02
C ASP A 42 2.36 -7.35 14.03
N HIS A 43 1.20 -6.71 14.20
CA HIS A 43 0.08 -6.82 13.26
C HIS A 43 0.46 -6.38 11.84
N ASN A 44 1.15 -5.24 11.69
CA ASN A 44 1.62 -4.81 10.37
C ASN A 44 2.62 -5.81 9.76
N GLN A 45 3.48 -6.44 10.57
CA GLN A 45 4.40 -7.46 10.08
C GLN A 45 3.65 -8.71 9.59
N GLU A 46 2.55 -9.09 10.23
CA GLU A 46 1.71 -10.21 9.77
C GLU A 46 1.14 -9.92 8.39
N ILE A 47 0.54 -8.75 8.17
CA ILE A 47 0.04 -8.34 6.84
C ILE A 47 1.15 -8.33 5.79
N LEU A 48 2.31 -7.75 6.13
CA LEU A 48 3.46 -7.73 5.22
C LEU A 48 3.97 -9.14 4.90
N GLN A 49 3.90 -10.08 5.85
CA GLN A 49 4.26 -11.47 5.61
C GLN A 49 3.26 -12.15 4.67
N THR A 50 1.96 -11.89 4.83
CA THR A 50 0.93 -12.37 3.90
C THR A 50 1.19 -11.86 2.48
N ILE A 51 1.46 -10.56 2.32
CA ILE A 51 1.80 -9.97 1.02
C ILE A 51 3.00 -10.69 0.39
N VAL A 52 4.07 -10.94 1.15
CA VAL A 52 5.27 -11.63 0.63
C VAL A 52 4.96 -13.07 0.26
N ASN A 53 4.23 -13.81 1.10
CA ASN A 53 3.88 -15.21 0.84
C ASN A 53 3.04 -15.36 -0.43
N ASP A 54 2.12 -14.42 -0.68
CA ASP A 54 1.26 -14.41 -1.87
C ASP A 54 2.04 -14.07 -3.15
N CYS A 55 3.26 -13.53 -3.03
CA CYS A 55 4.08 -13.10 -4.16
C CYS A 55 5.11 -14.12 -4.63
N VAL A 56 5.30 -15.25 -3.91
CA VAL A 56 6.32 -16.27 -4.22
C VAL A 56 6.16 -16.86 -5.63
N HIS A 57 4.93 -16.86 -6.16
CA HIS A 57 4.62 -17.33 -7.52
C HIS A 57 4.06 -16.23 -8.43
N MET A 58 4.26 -14.95 -8.09
CA MET A 58 3.60 -13.84 -8.80
C MET A 58 4.20 -13.52 -10.18
N PHE A 59 5.49 -13.77 -10.40
CA PHE A 59 6.11 -13.50 -11.70
C PHE A 59 6.40 -14.82 -12.42
N GLU A 60 5.50 -15.19 -13.34
CA GLU A 60 5.56 -16.43 -14.12
C GLU A 60 6.85 -16.62 -14.93
N ASN A 61 7.56 -15.51 -15.23
CA ASN A 61 8.78 -15.50 -16.05
C ASN A 61 10.08 -15.25 -15.27
N LYS A 62 10.04 -15.33 -13.93
CA LYS A 62 11.25 -15.27 -13.09
C LYS A 62 11.35 -16.50 -12.21
N GLU A 63 12.34 -17.34 -12.49
CA GLU A 63 12.88 -18.26 -11.50
C GLU A 63 13.57 -17.42 -10.42
N TYR A 64 12.84 -17.07 -9.36
CA TYR A 64 13.49 -16.67 -8.11
C TYR A 64 14.12 -17.94 -7.56
N GLY A 65 15.45 -18.07 -7.69
CA GLY A 65 16.16 -19.27 -7.26
C GLY A 65 15.72 -19.70 -5.86
N GLU A 66 15.44 -20.99 -5.69
CA GLU A 66 15.10 -21.64 -4.42
C GLU A 66 16.28 -21.67 -3.43
N ASP A 67 17.15 -20.66 -3.43
CA ASP A 67 18.18 -20.53 -2.43
C ASP A 67 17.57 -19.96 -1.15
N GLY A 68 16.79 -20.80 -0.46
CA GLY A 68 16.45 -20.68 0.96
C GLY A 68 17.69 -20.68 1.89
N THR A 69 18.89 -20.71 1.30
CA THR A 69 20.21 -20.50 1.91
C THR A 69 20.59 -19.01 1.99
N GLY A 70 19.82 -18.11 1.36
CA GLY A 70 20.02 -16.67 1.42
C GLY A 70 19.94 -16.15 2.85
N LYS A 71 21.04 -15.57 3.35
CA LYS A 71 21.04 -14.90 4.66
C LYS A 71 20.04 -13.75 4.64
N ILE A 72 19.05 -13.77 5.55
CA ILE A 72 18.21 -12.61 5.83
C ILE A 72 19.13 -11.50 6.34
N THR A 73 19.41 -10.51 5.50
CA THR A 73 20.20 -9.34 5.86
C THR A 73 19.28 -8.23 6.41
N PRO A 74 19.78 -7.37 7.31
CA PRO A 74 19.05 -6.18 7.71
C PRO A 74 18.76 -5.29 6.48
N ALA A 75 17.49 -4.95 6.28
CA ALA A 75 17.08 -4.03 5.22
C ALA A 75 17.71 -2.64 5.42
N SER A 76 17.99 -1.94 4.32
CA SER A 76 18.53 -0.58 4.39
C SER A 76 17.51 0.40 4.97
N THR A 77 17.99 1.55 5.48
CA THR A 77 17.10 2.64 5.91
C THR A 77 16.20 3.12 4.77
N PHE A 78 16.75 3.16 3.55
CA PHE A 78 16.02 3.56 2.34
C PHE A 78 14.83 2.62 2.07
N ASP A 79 15.05 1.30 2.13
CA ASP A 79 13.98 0.31 1.94
C ASP A 79 12.92 0.41 3.04
N MET A 80 13.34 0.65 4.28
CA MET A 80 12.42 0.85 5.39
C MET A 80 11.55 2.09 5.21
N ASP A 81 12.08 3.17 4.63
CA ASP A 81 11.31 4.37 4.33
C ASP A 81 10.33 4.14 3.16
N LYS A 82 10.74 3.40 2.12
CA LYS A 82 9.83 2.93 1.06
C LYS A 82 8.70 2.06 1.61
N LEU A 83 9.00 1.18 2.55
CA LEU A 83 8.00 0.32 3.19
C LEU A 83 6.99 1.13 4.03
N LYS A 84 7.45 2.13 4.79
CA LYS A 84 6.56 3.06 5.51
C LYS A 84 5.65 3.84 4.56
N SER A 85 6.20 4.31 3.43
CA SER A 85 5.40 4.99 2.39
C SER A 85 4.38 4.04 1.75
N THR A 86 4.75 2.78 1.53
CA THR A 86 3.85 1.75 1.00
C THR A 86 2.66 1.53 1.93
N LEU A 87 2.88 1.44 3.25
CA LEU A 87 1.78 1.35 4.23
C LEU A 87 0.81 2.54 4.15
N LYS A 88 1.31 3.75 3.89
CA LYS A 88 0.46 4.94 3.69
C LYS A 88 -0.28 4.90 2.36
N GLN A 89 0.30 4.29 1.33
CA GLN A 89 -0.34 4.14 0.04
C GLN A 89 -1.63 3.30 0.10
N PHE A 90 -1.70 2.30 1.00
CA PHE A 90 -2.94 1.56 1.29
C PHE A 90 -4.07 2.48 1.76
N VAL A 91 -3.75 3.52 2.54
CA VAL A 91 -4.74 4.51 3.00
C VAL A 91 -5.32 5.23 1.80
N ARG A 92 -4.43 5.79 0.96
CA ARG A 92 -4.82 6.57 -0.22
C ARG A 92 -5.66 5.72 -1.17
N ASP A 93 -5.16 4.55 -1.56
CA ASP A 93 -5.73 3.79 -2.68
C ASP A 93 -6.88 2.86 -2.30
N TRP A 94 -6.91 2.33 -1.07
CA TRP A 94 -7.81 1.21 -0.73
C TRP A 94 -8.50 1.33 0.63
N SER A 95 -8.41 2.47 1.30
CA SER A 95 -9.18 2.75 2.52
C SER A 95 -10.18 3.87 2.28
N GLU A 96 -11.31 3.82 2.97
CA GLU A 96 -12.30 4.90 2.96
C GLU A 96 -11.68 6.22 3.46
N GLU A 97 -10.69 6.16 4.35
CA GLU A 97 -9.98 7.35 4.81
C GLU A 97 -9.23 8.10 3.71
N GLY A 98 -8.85 7.42 2.63
CA GLY A 98 -8.22 8.02 1.47
C GLY A 98 -9.20 8.65 0.49
N LYS A 99 -10.52 8.49 0.69
CA LYS A 99 -11.54 8.90 -0.29
C LYS A 99 -11.42 10.36 -0.70
N SER A 100 -11.30 11.29 0.24
CA SER A 100 -11.20 12.72 -0.08
C SER A 100 -9.96 13.05 -0.92
N GLU A 101 -8.86 12.34 -0.67
CA GLU A 101 -7.62 12.50 -1.43
C GLU A 101 -7.76 11.93 -2.85
N ARG A 102 -8.39 10.76 -2.98
CA ARG A 102 -8.74 10.18 -4.29
C ARG A 102 -9.71 11.07 -5.06
N ASP A 103 -10.73 11.61 -4.41
CA ASP A 103 -11.69 12.50 -5.06
C ASP A 103 -11.00 13.76 -5.60
N SER A 104 -9.99 14.27 -4.90
CA SER A 104 -9.21 15.44 -5.32
C SER A 104 -8.22 15.14 -6.45
N CYS A 105 -7.72 13.90 -6.57
CA CYS A 105 -6.69 13.53 -7.54
C CYS A 105 -7.23 12.73 -8.74
N TYR A 106 -8.06 11.71 -8.50
CA TYR A 106 -8.50 10.74 -9.48
C TYR A 106 -9.72 11.21 -10.26
N GLN A 107 -10.70 11.84 -9.59
CA GLN A 107 -11.91 12.29 -10.27
C GLN A 107 -11.64 13.30 -11.39
N PRO A 108 -10.75 14.30 -11.25
CA PRO A 108 -10.40 15.17 -12.38
C PRO A 108 -9.88 14.41 -13.62
N ILE A 109 -9.06 13.38 -13.41
CA ILE A 109 -8.51 12.54 -14.49
C ILE A 109 -9.64 11.73 -15.14
N ILE A 110 -10.47 11.08 -14.31
CA ILE A 110 -11.60 10.27 -14.76
C ILE A 110 -12.62 11.12 -15.55
N HIS A 111 -12.93 12.33 -15.07
CA HIS A 111 -13.83 13.25 -15.77
C HIS A 111 -13.30 13.62 -17.16
N GLU A 112 -12.00 13.89 -17.30
CA GLU A 112 -11.41 14.18 -18.61
C GLU A 112 -11.40 12.95 -19.52
N ILE A 113 -11.20 11.73 -19.00
CA ILE A 113 -11.35 10.49 -19.79
C ILE A 113 -12.78 10.39 -20.34
N VAL A 114 -13.79 10.49 -19.48
CA VAL A 114 -15.21 10.38 -19.87
C VAL A 114 -15.61 11.47 -20.87
N LYS A 115 -15.09 12.69 -20.69
CA LYS A 115 -15.34 13.83 -21.59
C LYS A 115 -14.74 13.62 -22.98
N ASN A 116 -13.54 13.04 -23.08
CA ASN A 116 -12.86 12.82 -24.37
C ASN A 116 -13.33 11.53 -25.06
N PHE A 117 -13.73 10.52 -24.28
CA PHE A 117 -14.18 9.22 -24.78
C PHE A 117 -15.61 8.90 -24.30
N PRO A 118 -16.62 9.70 -24.69
CA PRO A 118 -17.99 9.50 -24.23
C PRO A 118 -18.65 8.29 -24.91
N LYS A 119 -19.56 7.62 -24.20
CA LYS A 119 -20.22 6.37 -24.63
C LYS A 119 -21.01 6.50 -25.93
N GLU A 120 -21.46 7.71 -26.27
CA GLU A 120 -22.23 7.98 -27.49
C GLU A 120 -21.37 7.86 -28.75
N ARG A 121 -20.03 7.96 -28.62
CA ARG A 121 -19.08 7.98 -29.74
C ARG A 121 -18.08 6.82 -29.71
N TRP A 122 -17.81 6.27 -28.53
CA TRP A 122 -16.76 5.28 -28.33
C TRP A 122 -17.30 4.01 -27.70
N ASP A 123 -16.86 2.89 -28.25
CA ASP A 123 -16.90 1.60 -27.58
C ASP A 123 -15.75 1.57 -26.56
N PHE A 124 -16.09 1.59 -25.27
CA PHE A 124 -15.11 1.72 -24.19
C PHE A 124 -14.08 0.58 -24.20
N SER A 125 -14.48 -0.63 -24.62
CA SER A 125 -13.58 -1.78 -24.69
C SER A 125 -12.45 -1.63 -25.72
N LYS A 126 -12.59 -0.67 -26.65
CA LYS A 126 -11.60 -0.36 -27.70
C LYS A 126 -10.75 0.85 -27.39
N VAL A 127 -11.03 1.56 -26.29
CA VAL A 127 -10.23 2.70 -25.84
C VAL A 127 -9.20 2.17 -24.84
N ASN A 128 -7.95 2.06 -25.30
CA ASN A 128 -6.83 1.58 -24.49
C ASN A 128 -6.23 2.73 -23.69
N ILE A 129 -6.27 2.62 -22.36
CA ILE A 129 -5.75 3.62 -21.42
C ILE A 129 -4.61 2.99 -20.63
N LEU A 130 -3.46 3.67 -20.65
CA LEU A 130 -2.29 3.29 -19.86
C LEU A 130 -2.13 4.24 -18.68
N VAL A 131 -1.88 3.69 -17.49
CA VAL A 131 -1.60 4.44 -16.25
C VAL A 131 -0.17 4.10 -15.77
N PRO A 132 0.85 4.85 -16.20
CA PRO A 132 2.23 4.68 -15.72
C PRO A 132 2.37 5.08 -14.25
N GLY A 133 3.19 4.36 -13.48
CA GLY A 133 3.36 4.61 -12.05
C GLY A 133 2.05 4.43 -11.27
N ALA A 134 1.35 3.33 -11.55
CA ALA A 134 0.01 3.06 -11.03
C ALA A 134 -0.04 2.83 -9.50
N GLY A 135 1.09 2.68 -8.81
CA GLY A 135 1.13 2.45 -7.37
C GLY A 135 0.36 1.18 -6.99
N LEU A 136 -0.68 1.32 -6.14
CA LEU A 136 -1.52 0.19 -5.77
C LEU A 136 -2.68 -0.08 -6.74
N GLY A 137 -2.73 0.61 -7.88
CA GLY A 137 -3.62 0.29 -9.00
C GLY A 137 -5.03 0.86 -8.90
N ARG A 138 -5.38 1.63 -7.86
CA ARG A 138 -6.76 2.13 -7.66
C ARG A 138 -7.27 2.98 -8.82
N LEU A 139 -6.48 3.92 -9.35
CA LEU A 139 -6.90 4.75 -10.47
C LEU A 139 -7.15 3.91 -11.73
N ALA A 140 -6.23 2.99 -12.06
CA ALA A 140 -6.39 2.11 -13.21
C ALA A 140 -7.62 1.19 -13.06
N TRP A 141 -7.88 0.72 -11.84
CA TRP A 141 -9.07 -0.05 -11.50
C TRP A 141 -10.37 0.78 -11.66
N GLU A 142 -10.42 2.02 -11.16
CA GLU A 142 -11.59 2.91 -11.32
C GLU A 142 -11.88 3.20 -12.82
N ILE A 143 -10.83 3.34 -13.64
CA ILE A 143 -10.98 3.52 -15.09
C ILE A 143 -11.54 2.24 -15.74
N ALA A 144 -11.06 1.06 -15.35
CA ALA A 144 -11.59 -0.22 -15.83
C ALA A 144 -13.02 -0.50 -15.36
N MET A 145 -13.40 -0.02 -14.17
CA MET A 145 -14.77 -0.08 -13.64
C MET A 145 -15.77 0.68 -14.52
N LEU A 146 -15.33 1.72 -15.22
CA LEU A 146 -16.16 2.44 -16.19
C LEU A 146 -16.32 1.68 -17.51
N GLY A 147 -15.56 0.61 -17.74
CA GLY A 147 -15.62 -0.25 -18.93
C GLY A 147 -14.50 0.00 -19.95
N TYR A 148 -13.58 0.94 -19.68
CA TYR A 148 -12.41 1.16 -20.54
C TYR A 148 -11.42 0.01 -20.43
N ALA A 149 -10.69 -0.27 -21.52
CA ALA A 149 -9.54 -1.17 -21.46
C ALA A 149 -8.37 -0.44 -20.79
N CYS A 150 -8.10 -0.76 -19.52
CA CYS A 150 -7.10 -0.05 -18.72
C CYS A 150 -5.97 -0.97 -18.28
N GLN A 151 -4.75 -0.50 -18.49
CA GLN A 151 -3.53 -1.15 -18.01
C GLN A 151 -2.79 -0.21 -17.06
N GLY A 152 -2.54 -0.65 -15.83
CA GLY A 152 -1.58 0.02 -14.96
C GLY A 152 -0.17 -0.51 -15.22
N ASN A 153 0.83 0.35 -15.02
CA ASN A 153 2.24 -0.03 -15.06
C ASN A 153 2.93 0.42 -13.78
N GLU A 154 3.77 -0.43 -13.19
CA GLU A 154 4.53 -0.08 -12.00
C GLU A 154 5.92 -0.76 -12.01
N TRP A 155 6.91 -0.06 -11.47
CA TRP A 155 8.29 -0.51 -11.40
C TRP A 155 8.68 -0.99 -10.00
N SER A 156 8.16 -0.36 -8.95
CA SER A 156 8.53 -0.66 -7.58
C SER A 156 7.99 -2.01 -7.12
N LEU A 157 8.87 -2.93 -6.72
CA LEU A 157 8.46 -4.22 -6.14
C LEU A 157 7.57 -4.05 -4.89
N PHE A 158 7.78 -3.00 -4.08
CA PHE A 158 6.92 -2.71 -2.93
C PHE A 158 5.46 -2.49 -3.35
N MET A 159 5.26 -1.73 -4.43
CA MET A 159 3.94 -1.42 -4.97
C MET A 159 3.36 -2.64 -5.70
N LEU A 160 4.16 -3.35 -6.50
CA LEU A 160 3.73 -4.55 -7.23
C LEU A 160 3.26 -5.67 -6.30
N PHE A 161 4.02 -5.97 -5.24
CA PHE A 161 3.61 -6.98 -4.26
C PHE A 161 2.31 -6.58 -3.57
N SER A 162 2.21 -5.31 -3.16
CA SER A 162 1.06 -4.79 -2.45
C SER A 162 -0.19 -4.70 -3.34
N SER A 163 -0.04 -4.29 -4.60
CA SER A 163 -1.13 -4.19 -5.57
C SER A 163 -1.65 -5.57 -5.94
N ASN A 164 -0.77 -6.53 -6.19
CA ASN A 164 -1.16 -7.92 -6.43
C ASN A 164 -1.94 -8.51 -5.25
N PHE A 165 -1.48 -8.27 -4.02
CA PHE A 165 -2.21 -8.70 -2.82
C PHE A 165 -3.63 -8.12 -2.79
N VAL A 166 -3.78 -6.80 -2.95
CA VAL A 166 -5.11 -6.17 -2.89
C VAL A 166 -5.99 -6.65 -4.04
N LEU A 167 -5.50 -6.56 -5.28
CA LEU A 167 -6.30 -6.80 -6.48
C LEU A 167 -6.70 -8.27 -6.66
N ASN A 168 -5.89 -9.22 -6.17
CA ASN A 168 -6.09 -10.65 -6.45
C ASN A 168 -6.40 -11.50 -5.21
N ARG A 169 -6.21 -10.99 -3.99
CA ARG A 169 -6.40 -11.76 -2.74
C ARG A 169 -7.43 -11.15 -1.80
N CYS A 170 -7.62 -9.84 -1.83
CA CYS A 170 -8.64 -9.20 -1.02
C CYS A 170 -10.00 -9.23 -1.75
N SER A 171 -10.89 -10.15 -1.37
CA SER A 171 -12.25 -10.25 -1.95
C SER A 171 -13.37 -9.81 -0.99
N GLN A 172 -13.03 -9.42 0.23
CA GLN A 172 -13.99 -8.94 1.22
C GLN A 172 -13.65 -7.52 1.65
N ILE A 173 -14.65 -6.63 1.55
CA ILE A 173 -14.55 -5.23 1.97
C ILE A 173 -14.14 -5.14 3.45
N ASN A 174 -13.16 -4.30 3.75
CA ASN A 174 -12.62 -4.02 5.08
C ASN A 174 -12.13 -5.26 5.85
N SER A 175 -11.78 -6.33 5.14
CA SER A 175 -11.27 -7.58 5.75
C SER A 175 -9.87 -7.43 6.32
N CYS A 176 -9.06 -6.53 5.76
CA CYS A 176 -7.69 -6.27 6.20
C CYS A 176 -7.61 -4.98 7.02
N LYS A 177 -6.63 -4.95 7.93
CA LYS A 177 -6.39 -3.82 8.84
C LYS A 177 -4.90 -3.53 8.89
N LEU A 178 -4.51 -2.26 8.89
CA LEU A 178 -3.11 -1.82 9.05
C LEU A 178 -3.02 -0.61 9.98
N TYR A 179 -1.81 -0.35 10.50
CA TYR A 179 -1.49 0.81 11.33
C TYR A 179 -0.41 1.67 10.65
N PRO A 180 -0.78 2.53 9.70
CA PRO A 180 0.18 3.26 8.87
C PRO A 180 0.86 4.43 9.60
N TRP A 181 0.38 4.83 10.78
CA TRP A 181 0.86 6.04 11.48
C TRP A 181 1.90 5.76 12.59
N ILE A 182 2.15 4.50 12.92
CA ILE A 182 2.93 4.10 14.11
C ILE A 182 4.38 4.57 14.11
N HIS A 183 4.93 4.87 12.92
CA HIS A 183 6.28 5.39 12.78
C HIS A 183 6.39 6.92 13.00
N GLN A 184 5.27 7.64 13.09
CA GLN A 184 5.23 9.08 13.31
C GLN A 184 5.12 9.39 14.81
N PHE A 185 6.22 9.78 15.44
CA PHE A 185 6.29 10.14 16.87
C PHE A 185 6.09 11.64 17.14
N SER A 186 6.12 12.46 16.09
CA SER A 186 5.93 13.92 16.17
C SER A 186 4.56 14.31 15.63
N ASN A 187 4.06 15.47 16.06
CA ASN A 187 2.79 16.06 15.58
C ASN A 187 1.54 15.18 15.80
N ASN A 188 1.55 14.33 16.83
CA ASN A 188 0.35 13.62 17.28
C ASN A 188 -0.43 14.51 18.23
N ARG A 189 -1.71 14.82 17.92
CA ARG A 189 -2.57 15.60 18.82
C ARG A 189 -2.96 14.78 20.05
N ARG A 190 -3.21 13.48 19.85
CA ARG A 190 -3.48 12.49 20.90
C ARG A 190 -2.59 11.27 20.66
N SER A 191 -2.16 10.60 21.72
CA SER A 191 -1.39 9.35 21.59
C SER A 191 -2.15 8.27 20.80
N ALA A 192 -3.49 8.25 20.94
CA ALA A 192 -4.36 7.34 20.18
C ALA A 192 -4.26 7.53 18.66
N ASP A 193 -3.96 8.75 18.17
CA ASP A 193 -3.87 9.05 16.74
C ASP A 193 -2.71 8.28 16.07
N GLN A 194 -1.64 7.97 16.81
CA GLN A 194 -0.49 7.23 16.31
C GLN A 194 -0.80 5.74 16.06
N ILE A 195 -1.70 5.16 16.86
CA ILE A 195 -2.02 3.73 16.86
C ILE A 195 -3.40 3.43 16.28
N ARG A 196 -4.05 4.43 15.67
CA ARG A 196 -5.36 4.23 15.03
C ARG A 196 -5.20 3.30 13.81
N PRO A 197 -6.09 2.32 13.63
CA PRO A 197 -6.07 1.47 12.45
C PRO A 197 -6.68 2.19 11.24
N ILE A 198 -6.41 1.63 10.06
CA ILE A 198 -7.19 1.80 8.83
C ILE A 198 -7.66 0.41 8.38
N TYR A 199 -8.77 0.36 7.65
CA TYR A 199 -9.30 -0.87 7.05
C TYR A 199 -9.26 -0.78 5.53
N PHE A 200 -9.07 -1.93 4.87
CA PHE A 200 -9.02 -2.04 3.42
C PHE A 200 -9.35 -3.48 2.97
N PRO A 201 -9.72 -3.71 1.70
CA PRO A 201 -10.10 -2.68 0.71
C PRO A 201 -11.49 -2.09 1.02
N ASP A 202 -11.71 -0.82 0.71
CA ASP A 202 -12.99 -0.11 0.93
C ASP A 202 -14.08 -0.49 -0.10
N VAL A 203 -13.67 -1.11 -1.20
CA VAL A 203 -14.49 -1.71 -2.25
C VAL A 203 -14.01 -3.14 -2.50
N ASP A 204 -14.81 -3.99 -3.12
CA ASP A 204 -14.32 -5.30 -3.58
C ASP A 204 -13.58 -5.13 -4.92
N PRO A 205 -12.26 -5.35 -4.99
CA PRO A 205 -11.49 -5.24 -6.23
C PRO A 205 -11.99 -6.18 -7.35
N HIS A 206 -12.70 -7.26 -7.00
CA HIS A 206 -13.26 -8.22 -7.95
C HIS A 206 -14.65 -7.83 -8.45
N SER A 207 -15.21 -6.68 -8.02
CA SER A 207 -16.51 -6.19 -8.49
C SER A 207 -16.47 -5.59 -9.90
N LEU A 208 -15.40 -5.81 -10.66
CA LEU A 208 -15.30 -5.40 -12.05
C LEU A 208 -16.43 -6.03 -12.88
N PRO A 209 -17.14 -5.25 -13.71
CA PRO A 209 -18.17 -5.78 -14.60
C PRO A 209 -17.65 -6.93 -15.49
N SER A 210 -18.54 -7.86 -15.84
CA SER A 210 -18.20 -8.91 -16.80
C SER A 210 -17.75 -8.29 -18.14
N GLY A 211 -16.59 -8.73 -18.63
CA GLY A 211 -15.99 -8.18 -19.86
C GLY A 211 -15.09 -6.96 -19.65
N SER A 212 -14.91 -6.48 -18.41
CA SER A 212 -13.88 -5.48 -18.10
C SER A 212 -12.48 -5.99 -18.46
N ASN A 213 -11.67 -5.10 -19.04
CA ASN A 213 -10.28 -5.39 -19.39
C ASN A 213 -9.36 -4.55 -18.49
N PHE A 214 -8.92 -5.17 -17.40
CA PHE A 214 -8.00 -4.58 -16.43
C PHE A 214 -6.73 -5.44 -16.32
N SER A 215 -5.56 -4.81 -16.39
CA SER A 215 -4.28 -5.49 -16.20
C SER A 215 -3.25 -4.59 -15.51
N MET A 216 -2.21 -5.21 -14.94
CA MET A 216 -1.05 -4.54 -14.35
C MET A 216 0.23 -5.11 -14.97
N THR A 217 1.14 -4.24 -15.39
CA THR A 217 2.47 -4.62 -15.92
C THR A 217 3.58 -4.22 -14.95
N ALA A 218 4.61 -5.05 -14.89
CA ALA A 218 5.75 -4.86 -13.99
C ALA A 218 7.02 -4.51 -14.76
N GLY A 219 7.63 -3.36 -14.46
CA GLY A 219 8.91 -2.93 -15.00
C GLY A 219 8.93 -1.45 -15.35
N ASP A 220 10.06 -0.98 -15.89
CA ASP A 220 10.23 0.43 -16.27
C ASP A 220 9.28 0.79 -17.42
N PHE A 221 8.52 1.87 -17.23
CA PHE A 221 7.60 2.40 -18.23
C PHE A 221 8.27 2.63 -19.59
N GLN A 222 9.48 3.22 -19.60
CA GLN A 222 10.15 3.58 -20.85
C GLN A 222 10.71 2.35 -21.59
N GLU A 223 11.05 1.29 -20.86
CA GLU A 223 11.54 0.05 -21.46
C GLU A 223 10.37 -0.79 -22.01
N ILE A 224 9.28 -0.91 -21.24
CA ILE A 224 8.12 -1.73 -21.61
C ILE A 224 7.36 -1.14 -22.80
N TYR A 225 7.14 0.17 -22.79
CA TYR A 225 6.36 0.86 -23.81
C TYR A 225 7.26 1.64 -24.77
N SER A 226 8.22 0.93 -25.35
CA SER A 226 9.07 1.43 -26.44
C SER A 226 8.35 1.29 -27.79
N GLU A 227 8.68 2.17 -28.74
CA GLU A 227 8.21 2.00 -30.12
C GLU A 227 8.71 0.65 -30.64
N CYS A 228 7.80 -0.20 -31.13
CA CYS A 228 8.22 -1.36 -31.92
C CYS A 228 9.06 -0.85 -33.10
N SER A 229 10.28 -1.36 -33.22
CA SER A 229 11.04 -1.30 -34.48
C SER A 229 10.31 -2.08 -35.57
#